data_AF-A0A498NYF1-F1
#
_entry.id   AF-A0A498NYF1-F1
#
_cell.length_a   1.000
_cell.length_b   1.000
_cell.length_c   1.000
_cell.angle_alpha   90.00
_cell.angle_beta   90.00
_cell.angle_gamma   90.00
#
_symmetry.space_group_name_H-M   'P 1'
#
loop_
_entity.id
_entity.type
_entity.pdbx_description
1 polymer ?
#
loop_
_entity_poly.entity_id
_entity_poly.type
_entity_poly.pdbx_seq_one_letter_code
_entity_poly.pdbx_strand_id
1 'polypeptide(L)'
;MMVPPLSCLLDGVNEDGDVAILRLSLTCRVFHDVVGEPSFRKKAHFAWLDSVVNWSISDHKEMYRVSYKLTQCLWCGDFFKDFPPGYFGNGKKGILRGFYAVKEFDGYCSADCFISDGNHYSPKDN
;
A
#
# COMPACT_ATOMS: atom_id res chain seq x y z
N MET A 1 9.05 -29.43 1.59
CA MET A 1 7.90 -28.53 1.37
C MET A 1 7.90 -28.10 -0.08
N MET A 2 6.78 -28.25 -0.78
CA MET A 2 6.63 -27.72 -2.14
C MET A 2 6.28 -26.23 -2.01
N VAL A 3 7.08 -25.36 -2.65
CA VAL A 3 6.80 -23.91 -2.70
C VAL A 3 5.75 -23.72 -3.80
N PRO A 4 4.54 -23.20 -3.50
CA PRO A 4 3.57 -22.88 -4.53
C PRO A 4 4.16 -21.93 -5.58
N PRO A 5 3.66 -21.95 -6.82
CA PRO A 5 4.08 -21.02 -7.86
C PRO A 5 3.96 -19.56 -7.39
N LEU A 6 4.87 -18.71 -7.87
CA LEU A 6 4.87 -17.27 -7.60
C LEU A 6 3.52 -16.60 -7.90
N SER A 7 2.77 -17.10 -8.89
CA SER A 7 1.42 -16.62 -9.22
C SER A 7 0.44 -16.78 -8.06
N CYS A 8 0.45 -17.93 -7.39
CA CYS A 8 -0.45 -18.19 -6.25
C CYS A 8 -0.15 -17.27 -5.06
N LEU A 9 1.12 -16.92 -4.85
CA LEU A 9 1.51 -15.97 -3.80
C LEU A 9 1.05 -14.54 -4.15
N LEU A 10 1.12 -14.15 -5.41
CA LEU A 10 0.61 -12.86 -5.88
C LEU A 10 -0.91 -12.76 -5.74
N ASP A 11 -1.63 -13.83 -6.09
CA ASP A 11 -3.09 -13.88 -5.98
C ASP A 11 -3.52 -13.71 -4.51
N GLY A 12 -2.87 -14.41 -3.58
CA GLY A 12 -3.12 -14.25 -2.15
C GLY A 12 -2.85 -12.83 -1.65
N VAL A 13 -1.77 -12.18 -2.11
CA VAL A 13 -1.49 -10.78 -1.75
C VAL A 13 -2.48 -9.81 -2.38
N ASN A 14 -2.97 -10.07 -3.59
CA ASN A 14 -3.98 -9.23 -4.23
C ASN A 14 -5.34 -9.29 -3.52
N GLU A 15 -5.71 -10.44 -2.95
CA GLU A 15 -6.97 -10.63 -2.23
C GLU A 15 -6.91 -10.05 -0.80
N ASP A 16 -5.86 -10.38 -0.05
CA ASP A 16 -5.72 -10.07 1.38
C ASP A 16 -4.91 -8.79 1.66
N GLY A 17 -4.29 -8.21 0.63
CA GLY A 17 -3.44 -7.03 0.74
C GLY A 17 -2.14 -7.29 1.51
N ASP A 18 -1.59 -6.25 2.15
CA ASP A 18 -0.29 -6.32 2.83
C ASP A 18 -0.28 -7.29 4.03
N VAL A 19 -1.44 -7.63 4.58
CA VAL A 19 -1.53 -8.64 5.65
C VAL A 19 -1.09 -10.03 5.16
N ALA A 20 -1.29 -10.34 3.88
CA ALA A 20 -0.80 -11.59 3.30
C ALA A 20 0.73 -11.60 3.19
N ILE A 21 1.38 -10.45 2.91
CA ILE A 21 2.85 -10.37 2.90
C ILE A 21 3.39 -10.74 4.29
N LEU A 22 2.80 -10.19 5.36
CA LEU A 22 3.19 -10.53 6.73
C LEU A 22 2.97 -12.02 7.04
N ARG A 23 1.77 -12.54 6.75
CA ARG A 23 1.44 -13.96 6.99
C ARG A 23 2.39 -14.90 6.26
N LEU A 24 2.63 -14.65 4.97
CA LEU A 24 3.56 -15.45 4.15
C LEU A 24 4.98 -15.38 4.69
N SER A 25 5.42 -14.19 5.13
CA SER A 25 6.75 -14.01 5.73
C SER A 25 6.96 -14.85 7.00
N LEU A 26 5.90 -15.09 7.76
CA LEU A 26 5.94 -15.86 9.00
C LEU A 26 5.85 -17.38 8.79
N THR A 27 5.41 -17.84 7.61
CA THR A 27 5.22 -19.27 7.34
C THR A 27 6.54 -20.03 7.26
N CYS A 28 7.50 -19.55 6.46
CA CYS A 28 8.82 -20.16 6.36
C CYS A 28 9.84 -19.20 5.73
N ARG A 29 11.13 -19.52 5.88
CA ARG A 29 12.24 -18.70 5.33
C ARG A 29 12.12 -18.48 3.82
N VAL A 30 11.70 -19.50 3.06
CA VAL A 30 11.57 -19.37 1.61
C VAL A 30 10.50 -18.35 1.24
N PHE A 31 9.35 -18.35 1.91
CA PHE A 31 8.31 -17.36 1.68
C PHE A 31 8.73 -15.98 2.14
N HIS A 32 9.39 -15.88 3.31
CA HIS A 32 9.99 -14.63 3.77
C HIS A 32 10.90 -14.02 2.70
N ASP A 33 11.80 -14.82 2.12
CA ASP A 33 12.75 -14.33 1.12
C ASP A 33 12.04 -13.91 -0.18
N VAL A 34 11.01 -14.67 -0.61
CA VAL A 34 10.21 -14.33 -1.81
C VAL A 34 9.40 -13.05 -1.60
N VAL A 35 8.64 -12.93 -0.52
CA VAL A 35 7.77 -11.76 -0.30
C VAL A 35 8.53 -10.54 0.22
N GLY A 36 9.75 -10.75 0.71
CA GLY A 36 10.73 -9.71 1.03
C GLY A 36 11.39 -9.10 -0.21
N GLU A 37 11.38 -9.81 -1.34
CA GLU A 37 12.07 -9.41 -2.55
C GLU A 37 11.45 -8.13 -3.16
N PRO A 38 12.25 -7.09 -3.47
CA PRO A 38 11.73 -5.85 -4.03
C PRO A 38 10.95 -6.05 -5.35
N SER A 39 11.36 -6.98 -6.21
CA SER A 39 10.65 -7.19 -7.48
C SER A 39 9.28 -7.86 -7.27
N PHE A 40 9.16 -8.79 -6.32
CA PHE A 40 7.88 -9.39 -5.93
C PHE A 40 6.93 -8.31 -5.40
N ARG A 41 7.40 -7.49 -4.45
CA ARG A 41 6.60 -6.41 -3.86
C ARG A 41 6.13 -5.39 -4.90
N LYS A 42 7.00 -5.05 -5.85
CA LYS A 42 6.67 -4.19 -6.99
C LYS A 42 5.58 -4.81 -7.86
N LYS A 43 5.71 -6.10 -8.23
CA LYS A 43 4.70 -6.83 -9.01
C LYS A 43 3.37 -6.90 -8.29
N ALA A 44 3.37 -7.25 -7.01
CA ALA A 44 2.17 -7.33 -6.19
C ALA A 44 1.45 -5.99 -6.12
N HIS A 45 2.18 -4.90 -5.88
CA HIS A 45 1.62 -3.54 -5.84
C HIS A 45 0.96 -3.14 -7.15
N PHE A 46 1.62 -3.36 -8.29
CA PHE A 46 1.04 -3.00 -9.59
C PHE A 46 -0.14 -3.90 -9.97
N ALA A 47 -0.06 -5.21 -9.69
CA ALA A 47 -1.19 -6.12 -9.90
C ALA A 47 -2.41 -5.70 -9.07
N TRP A 48 -2.17 -5.28 -7.83
CA TRP A 48 -3.20 -4.75 -6.96
C TRP A 48 -3.80 -3.46 -7.51
N LEU A 49 -2.97 -2.48 -7.90
CA LEU A 49 -3.41 -1.22 -8.53
C LEU A 49 -4.27 -1.46 -9.78
N ASP A 50 -3.82 -2.36 -10.66
CA ASP A 50 -4.53 -2.76 -11.89
C ASP A 50 -5.87 -3.47 -11.59
N SER A 51 -6.03 -4.03 -10.38
CA SER A 51 -7.27 -4.68 -9.95
C SER A 51 -8.33 -3.74 -9.39
N VAL A 52 -7.92 -2.55 -8.92
CA VAL A 52 -8.82 -1.57 -8.29
C VAL A 52 -9.13 -0.37 -9.17
N VAL A 53 -8.36 -0.16 -10.25
CA VAL A 53 -8.52 0.99 -11.16
C VAL A 53 -8.52 0.51 -12.59
N ASN A 54 -9.52 0.94 -13.37
CA ASN A 54 -9.49 0.76 -14.81
C ASN A 54 -8.64 1.85 -15.47
N TRP A 55 -7.38 1.55 -15.76
CA TRP A 55 -6.44 2.50 -16.34
C TRP A 55 -6.73 2.89 -17.79
N SER A 56 -7.53 2.12 -18.54
CA SER A 56 -7.80 2.44 -19.95
C SER A 56 -8.69 3.67 -20.14
N ILE A 57 -9.41 4.04 -19.09
CA ILE A 57 -10.30 5.21 -19.06
C ILE A 57 -9.74 6.35 -18.18
N SER A 58 -8.53 6.21 -17.66
CA SER A 58 -7.90 7.19 -16.77
C SER A 58 -6.83 7.99 -17.49
N ASP A 59 -7.08 9.28 -17.70
CA ASP A 59 -6.13 10.23 -18.29
C ASP A 59 -4.92 10.52 -17.38
N HIS A 60 -4.94 10.02 -16.15
CA HIS A 60 -3.93 10.30 -15.14
C HIS A 60 -3.11 9.07 -14.75
N LYS A 61 -3.12 8.01 -15.56
CA LYS A 61 -2.38 6.77 -15.29
C LYS A 61 -0.91 7.02 -14.90
N GLU A 62 -0.20 7.87 -15.62
CA GLU A 62 1.22 8.15 -15.35
C GLU A 62 1.45 8.85 -14.00
N MET A 63 0.44 9.55 -13.48
CA MET A 63 0.52 10.26 -12.21
C MET A 63 0.21 9.35 -11.01
N TYR A 64 -0.71 8.39 -11.18
CA TYR A 64 -1.25 7.58 -10.09
C TYR A 64 -0.82 6.10 -10.11
N ARG A 65 -0.37 5.57 -11.25
CA ARG A 65 0.17 4.21 -11.38
C ARG A 65 1.68 4.21 -11.12
N VAL A 66 2.07 4.69 -9.95
CA VAL A 66 3.47 4.80 -9.53
C VAL A 66 3.80 3.79 -8.42
N SER A 67 5.10 3.53 -8.23
CA SER A 67 5.57 2.71 -7.10
C SER A 67 5.34 3.46 -5.80
N TYR A 68 5.08 2.71 -4.73
CA TYR A 68 5.10 3.25 -3.38
C TYR A 68 6.53 3.45 -2.87
N LYS A 69 6.69 4.36 -1.92
CA LYS A 69 7.88 4.46 -1.06
C LYS A 69 7.55 3.92 0.32
N LEU A 70 8.54 3.41 1.04
CA LEU A 70 8.39 3.14 2.47
C LEU A 70 8.95 4.34 3.22
N THR A 71 8.08 5.02 3.97
CA THR A 71 8.42 6.17 4.79
C THR A 71 8.24 5.80 6.25
N GLN A 72 9.10 6.31 7.13
CA GLN A 72 8.97 6.11 8.57
C GLN A 72 8.00 7.16 9.14
N CYS A 73 7.06 6.74 9.98
CA CYS A 73 6.14 7.63 10.68
C CYS A 73 6.89 8.48 11.70
N LEU A 74 6.67 9.80 11.67
CA LEU A 74 7.32 10.75 12.58
C LEU A 74 6.94 10.53 14.05
N TRP A 75 5.75 9.97 14.31
CA TRP A 75 5.25 9.74 15.67
C TRP A 75 5.56 8.34 16.21
N CYS A 76 5.02 7.28 15.58
CA CYS A 76 5.21 5.92 16.09
C CYS A 76 6.52 5.25 15.65
N GLY A 77 7.22 5.82 14.65
CA GLY A 77 8.43 5.22 14.09
C GLY A 77 8.20 4.02 13.17
N ASP A 78 6.95 3.61 12.93
CA ASP A 78 6.64 2.49 12.02
C ASP A 78 6.83 2.88 10.55
N PHE A 79 7.23 1.91 9.73
CA PHE A 79 7.27 2.08 8.28
C PHE A 79 5.88 1.90 7.68
N PHE A 80 5.46 2.87 6.88
CA PHE A 80 4.22 2.82 6.12
C PHE A 80 4.48 3.07 4.64
N LYS A 81 3.55 2.61 3.80
CA LYS A 81 3.62 2.89 2.38
C LYS A 81 3.14 4.32 2.12
N ASP A 82 3.97 5.06 1.41
CA ASP A 82 3.79 6.47 1.10
C ASP A 82 3.62 6.65 -0.41
N PHE A 83 2.49 7.23 -0.80
CA PHE A 83 2.02 7.26 -2.19
C PHE A 83 1.41 8.61 -2.61
N PRO A 84 2.15 9.74 -2.62
CA PRO A 84 1.62 10.97 -3.18
C PRO A 84 1.88 11.06 -4.70
N PRO A 85 0.92 11.52 -5.51
CA PRO A 85 -0.52 11.58 -5.26
C PRO A 85 -1.12 10.18 -5.52
N GLY A 86 -1.93 9.65 -4.62
CA GLY A 86 -2.26 8.22 -4.68
C GLY A 86 -3.46 7.83 -3.83
N TYR A 87 -3.66 6.52 -3.72
CA TYR A 87 -4.85 5.93 -3.13
C TYR A 87 -4.73 5.78 -1.62
N PHE A 88 -5.70 6.30 -0.85
CA PHE A 88 -5.75 6.18 0.60
C PHE A 88 -6.74 5.11 1.05
N GLY A 89 -6.28 4.07 1.75
CA GLY A 89 -7.15 2.99 2.24
C GLY A 89 -6.35 1.81 2.80
N ASN A 90 -7.04 0.83 3.39
CA ASN A 90 -6.42 -0.32 4.08
C ASN A 90 -5.85 -1.40 3.14
N GLY A 91 -5.69 -1.12 1.85
CA GLY A 91 -5.13 -2.06 0.89
C GLY A 91 -6.09 -3.18 0.44
N LYS A 92 -7.32 -3.28 0.95
CA LYS A 92 -8.25 -4.35 0.56
C LYS A 92 -9.01 -4.02 -0.73
N LYS A 93 -9.03 -4.97 -1.66
CA LYS A 93 -9.77 -4.87 -2.93
C LYS A 93 -11.24 -4.51 -2.68
N GLY A 94 -11.75 -3.51 -3.40
CA GLY A 94 -13.14 -3.05 -3.30
C GLY A 94 -13.48 -2.15 -2.11
N ILE A 95 -12.56 -1.92 -1.16
CA ILE A 95 -12.75 -0.99 -0.02
C ILE A 95 -12.20 0.40 -0.32
N LEU A 96 -11.32 0.52 -1.33
CA LEU A 96 -10.69 1.77 -1.69
C LEU A 96 -11.63 2.70 -2.46
N ARG A 97 -11.83 3.89 -1.89
CA ARG A 97 -12.38 5.04 -2.60
C ARG A 97 -11.22 5.71 -3.33
N GLY A 98 -11.32 5.85 -4.65
CA GLY A 98 -10.37 6.62 -5.44
C GLY A 98 -10.46 8.08 -5.03
N PHE A 99 -9.63 8.49 -4.07
CA PHE A 99 -9.44 9.89 -3.75
C PHE A 99 -8.13 10.35 -4.38
N TYR A 100 -8.22 11.35 -5.23
CA TYR A 100 -7.09 12.17 -5.67
C TYR A 100 -6.68 13.14 -4.55
N ALA A 101 -6.54 12.63 -3.32
CA ALA A 101 -6.15 13.45 -2.19
C ALA A 101 -4.62 13.62 -2.20
N VAL A 102 -4.18 14.87 -2.23
CA VAL A 102 -2.85 15.23 -1.73
C VAL A 102 -2.75 14.65 -0.33
N LYS A 103 -1.64 13.99 -0.01
CA LYS A 103 -1.44 13.36 1.31
C LYS A 103 -1.77 14.38 2.40
N GLU A 104 -2.84 14.10 3.16
CA GLU A 104 -3.37 15.06 4.14
C GLU A 104 -2.42 15.25 5.33
N PHE A 105 -1.59 14.24 5.61
CA PHE A 105 -0.71 14.17 6.78
C PHE A 105 0.71 13.71 6.37
N ASP A 106 1.49 14.63 5.80
CA ASP A 106 2.87 14.36 5.36
C ASP A 106 3.75 13.88 6.52
N GLY A 107 4.39 12.71 6.35
CA GLY A 107 5.25 12.09 7.35
C GLY A 107 4.55 11.17 8.35
N TYR A 108 3.22 11.02 8.29
CA TYR A 108 2.46 10.21 9.25
C TYR A 108 1.72 9.05 8.57
N CYS A 109 1.65 7.91 9.27
CA CYS A 109 0.96 6.72 8.77
C CYS A 109 -0.56 6.75 8.94
N SER A 110 -1.08 7.62 9.81
CA SER A 110 -2.51 7.83 10.04
C SER A 110 -2.79 9.22 10.59
N ALA A 111 -4.05 9.66 10.50
CA ALA A 111 -4.52 10.87 11.15
C ALA A 111 -4.32 10.82 12.68
N ASP A 112 -4.52 9.64 13.29
CA ASP A 112 -4.29 9.44 14.72
C ASP A 112 -2.84 9.72 15.12
N CYS A 113 -1.88 9.27 14.32
CA CYS A 113 -0.45 9.54 14.56
C CYS A 113 -0.14 11.03 14.41
N PHE A 114 -0.73 11.69 13.41
CA PHE A 114 -0.58 13.14 13.21
C PHE A 114 -1.10 13.93 14.41
N ILE A 115 -2.31 13.61 14.88
CA ILE A 115 -2.95 14.28 16.03
C ILE A 115 -2.22 13.96 17.34
N SER A 116 -1.79 12.71 17.52
CA SER A 116 -1.06 12.27 18.73
C SER A 116 0.32 12.90 18.86
N ASP A 117 0.90 13.35 17.76
CA ASP A 117 2.14 14.15 17.73
C ASP A 117 1.90 15.63 18.11
N GLY A 118 0.66 16.01 18.42
CA GLY A 118 0.25 17.36 18.84
C GLY A 118 -0.18 18.26 17.69
N ASN A 119 -0.21 17.76 16.46
CA ASN A 119 -0.68 18.55 15.32
C ASN A 119 -2.21 18.69 15.33
N HIS A 120 -2.69 19.83 14.82
CA HIS A 120 -4.11 20.11 14.70
C HIS A 120 -4.53 20.07 13.23
N TYR A 121 -5.54 19.25 12.93
CA TYR A 121 -6.18 19.25 11.62
C TYR A 121 -7.36 20.23 11.65
N SER A 122 -7.24 21.34 10.90
CA SER A 122 -8.42 22.09 10.46
C SER A 122 -8.85 21.50 9.12
N PRO A 123 -10.06 20.93 9.00
CA PRO A 123 -10.63 20.67 7.69
C PRO A 123 -10.59 21.98 6.91
N LYS A 124 -9.99 21.98 5.72
CA LYS A 124 -10.15 23.12 4.82
C LYS A 124 -11.63 23.14 4.44
N ASP A 125 -12.34 24.18 4.84
CA ASP A 125 -13.70 24.43 4.40
C ASP A 125 -13.73 24.37 2.87
N ASN A 126 -14.60 23.51 2.32
CA ASN A 126 -14.88 23.40 0.89
C ASN A 126 -15.52 24.68 0.35
#